data_AF-A0A1F6MC34-F1
#
_entry.id   AF-A0A1F6MC34-F1
#
_cell.length_a   1.000
_cell.length_b   1.000
_cell.length_c   1.000
_cell.angle_alpha   90.00
_cell.angle_beta   90.00
_cell.angle_gamma   90.00
#
_symmetry.space_group_name_H-M   'P 1'
#
loop_
_entity.id
_entity.type
_entity.pdbx_description
1 polymer ?
#
loop_
_entity_poly.entity_id
_entity_poly.type
_entity_poly.pdbx_seq_one_letter_code
_entity_poly.pdbx_strand_id
1 'polypeptide(L)'
;MADDGIKNPMTIMVKKADGTFERKTLSEISALKNQVSQPPVVAASTPKPSAPPTAPPAAVQQQSSRQPHDGETEEIIKKVSFNLTSTPANRLRTLIQLRLKDIRTVDQVEEAMLRKEDEGGVGLTDDQAQAVMKLLPGSPLVAVKKPVSTQPQKPRPAPAPVPAPAPAPAPVPAPAPVPAPAPAQALIRTKAKALLPAPKPMVPPPPPIKKPSSPTPTQPVNPINKEKVVSTFIKSNIEEPYFKTSSESNKPIMRDITIKQTNIGPINEISTLTLTDFRRLSSNPEEAAMRLKQKFINVKDESILLYIEALDAWKTSPLYTDYVLAAIASLASGRSLATLTDAKLIRLEEMKALIGMERQLTYL
;
A
#
# COMPACT_ATOMS: atom_id res chain seq x y z
N MET A 1 -36.73 53.95 -6.05
CA MET A 1 -36.92 52.50 -6.26
C MET A 1 -35.57 51.84 -6.04
N ALA A 2 -35.31 51.38 -4.82
CA ALA A 2 -34.10 50.63 -4.50
C ALA A 2 -34.43 49.14 -4.72
N ASP A 3 -33.69 48.52 -5.63
CA ASP A 3 -33.79 47.10 -5.96
C ASP A 3 -33.02 46.32 -4.90
N ASP A 4 -33.73 45.84 -3.87
CA ASP A 4 -33.18 44.93 -2.85
C ASP A 4 -32.94 43.56 -3.49
N GLY A 5 -31.74 43.41 -4.07
CA GLY A 5 -31.26 42.15 -4.61
C GLY A 5 -31.25 41.05 -3.55
N ILE A 6 -32.24 40.16 -3.61
CA ILE A 6 -32.39 38.98 -2.75
C ILE A 6 -31.21 38.03 -3.03
N LYS A 7 -30.15 38.14 -2.21
CA LYS A 7 -29.05 37.17 -2.19
C LYS A 7 -29.56 35.89 -1.54
N ASN A 8 -29.86 34.87 -2.35
CA ASN A 8 -30.18 33.55 -1.85
C ASN A 8 -28.99 33.00 -1.03
N PRO A 9 -29.18 32.67 0.26
CA PRO A 9 -28.10 32.16 1.09
C PRO A 9 -27.68 30.77 0.61
N MET A 10 -26.37 30.56 0.53
CA MET A 10 -25.77 29.29 0.14
C MET A 10 -26.18 28.19 1.15
N THR A 11 -26.85 27.14 0.65
CA THR A 11 -27.33 26.01 1.45
C THR A 11 -26.53 24.75 1.13
N ILE A 12 -26.34 23.89 2.13
CA ILE A 12 -25.67 22.59 1.98
C ILE A 12 -26.56 21.46 2.53
N MET A 13 -26.50 20.27 1.91
CA MET A 13 -27.23 19.08 2.37
C MET A 13 -26.44 18.34 3.44
N VAL A 14 -27.02 18.19 4.62
CA VAL A 14 -26.45 17.43 5.75
C VAL A 14 -27.22 16.12 5.89
N LYS A 15 -26.50 14.99 5.95
CA LYS A 15 -27.08 13.67 6.19
C LYS A 15 -27.26 13.45 7.69
N LYS A 16 -28.49 13.22 8.15
CA LYS A 16 -28.82 12.87 9.54
C LYS A 16 -28.51 11.39 9.82
N ALA A 17 -28.44 11.02 11.10
CA ALA A 17 -28.17 9.65 11.54
C ALA A 17 -29.27 8.65 11.12
N ASP A 18 -30.49 9.12 10.86
CA ASP A 18 -31.62 8.34 10.31
C ASP A 18 -31.50 8.08 8.80
N GLY A 19 -30.45 8.59 8.14
CA GLY A 19 -30.22 8.45 6.71
C GLY A 19 -30.93 9.48 5.83
N THR A 20 -31.72 10.39 6.41
CA THR A 20 -32.38 11.48 5.68
C THR A 20 -31.42 12.64 5.41
N PHE A 21 -31.71 13.44 4.38
CA PHE A 21 -30.94 14.63 4.03
C PHE A 21 -31.75 15.89 4.31
N GLU A 22 -31.15 16.85 5.01
CA GLU A 22 -31.74 18.14 5.31
C GLU A 22 -30.86 19.26 4.72
N ARG A 23 -31.47 20.24 4.06
CA ARG A 23 -30.75 21.44 3.60
C ARG A 23 -30.63 22.41 4.77
N LYS A 24 -29.40 22.78 5.11
CA LYS A 24 -29.11 23.80 6.13
C LYS A 24 -28.30 24.94 5.53
N THR A 25 -28.55 26.13 6.03
CA THR A 25 -27.72 27.31 5.73
C THR A 25 -26.42 27.26 6.51
N LEU A 26 -25.36 27.91 6.01
CA LEU A 26 -24.08 28.01 6.73
C LEU A 26 -24.23 28.64 8.13
N SER A 27 -25.15 29.59 8.27
CA SER A 27 -25.44 30.26 9.53
C SER A 27 -25.96 29.28 10.59
N GLU A 28 -26.88 28.38 10.23
CA GLU A 28 -27.45 27.36 11.12
C GLU A 28 -26.41 26.33 11.58
N ILE A 29 -25.45 25.98 10.72
CA ILE A 29 -24.40 25.01 11.03
C ILE A 29 -23.43 25.59 12.06
N SER A 30 -23.11 26.88 11.98
CA SER A 30 -22.25 27.53 12.97
C SER A 30 -22.89 27.58 14.36
N ALA A 31 -24.22 27.77 14.44
CA ALA A 31 -24.97 27.82 15.69
C ALA A 31 -24.99 26.46 16.41
N LEU A 32 -25.11 25.36 15.65
CA LEU A 32 -25.11 24.00 16.20
C LEU A 32 -23.79 23.61 16.86
N LYS A 33 -22.65 24.18 16.40
CA LYS A 33 -21.33 23.88 16.98
C LYS A 33 -21.15 24.45 18.40
N ASN A 34 -21.90 25.49 18.75
CA ASN A 34 -21.83 26.10 20.09
C ASN A 34 -22.73 25.42 21.13
N GLN A 35 -23.62 24.51 20.74
CA GLN A 35 -24.60 23.90 21.66
C GLN A 35 -24.14 22.57 22.26
N VAL A 36 -23.02 22.00 21.81
CA VAL A 36 -22.50 20.69 22.26
C VAL A 36 -21.57 20.79 23.47
N SER A 37 -21.33 21.99 24.01
CA SER A 37 -20.35 22.21 25.09
C SER A 37 -20.93 22.17 26.51
N GLN A 38 -22.18 21.72 26.72
CA GLN A 38 -22.73 21.55 28.07
C GLN A 38 -22.77 20.05 28.45
N PRO A 39 -22.08 19.64 29.53
CA PRO A 39 -22.17 18.27 30.02
C PRO A 39 -23.59 18.00 30.55
N PRO A 40 -24.16 16.80 30.31
CA PRO A 40 -25.52 16.49 30.72
C PRO A 40 -25.62 16.43 32.25
N VAL A 41 -26.49 17.27 32.81
CA VAL A 41 -26.91 17.22 34.22
C VAL A 41 -27.79 15.98 34.40
N VAL A 42 -27.30 15.04 35.19
CA VAL A 42 -27.96 13.76 35.49
C VAL A 42 -29.11 14.02 36.47
N ALA A 43 -30.36 13.89 36.00
CA ALA A 43 -31.54 13.94 36.84
C ALA A 43 -31.75 12.57 37.53
N ALA A 44 -31.85 12.61 38.86
CA ALA A 44 -32.11 11.46 39.71
C ALA A 44 -33.51 10.87 39.43
N SER A 45 -33.58 9.55 39.28
CA SER A 45 -34.84 8.78 39.25
C SER A 45 -34.67 7.50 40.09
N THR A 46 -35.70 7.24 40.87
CA THR A 46 -35.86 6.25 41.95
C THR A 46 -35.80 4.77 41.52
N PRO A 47 -35.61 3.83 42.47
CA PRO A 47 -35.20 2.46 42.19
C PRO A 47 -36.38 1.51 41.94
N LYS A 48 -36.20 0.59 40.98
CA LYS A 48 -37.05 -0.59 40.75
C LYS A 48 -36.22 -1.86 41.00
N PRO A 49 -36.75 -2.90 41.69
CA PRO A 49 -35.92 -3.98 42.21
C PRO A 49 -35.62 -5.09 41.19
N SER A 50 -34.33 -5.45 41.17
CA SER A 50 -33.77 -6.81 41.13
C SER A 50 -34.13 -7.77 39.97
N ALA A 51 -33.22 -7.84 39.00
CA ALA A 51 -32.85 -9.07 38.29
C ALA A 51 -31.32 -9.25 38.37
N PRO A 52 -30.80 -10.48 38.50
CA PRO A 52 -29.39 -10.73 38.83
C PRO A 52 -28.42 -10.30 37.72
N PRO A 53 -27.26 -9.71 38.06
CA PRO A 53 -26.31 -9.22 37.06
C PRO A 53 -25.50 -10.37 36.47
N THR A 54 -25.67 -10.60 35.17
CA THR A 54 -24.66 -11.26 34.35
C THR A 54 -23.45 -10.35 34.26
N ALA A 55 -22.31 -10.86 34.70
CA ALA A 55 -21.03 -10.15 34.76
C ALA A 55 -20.67 -9.46 33.42
N PRO A 56 -20.32 -8.17 33.43
CA PRO A 56 -19.74 -7.54 32.25
C PRO A 56 -18.33 -8.10 32.01
N PRO A 57 -17.95 -8.43 30.76
CA PRO A 57 -16.56 -8.77 30.45
C PRO A 57 -15.69 -7.55 30.71
N ALA A 58 -14.62 -7.78 31.47
CA ALA A 58 -13.63 -6.79 31.85
C ALA A 58 -13.23 -5.92 30.63
N ALA A 59 -13.42 -4.61 30.78
CA ALA A 59 -12.78 -3.63 29.92
C ALA A 59 -11.27 -3.85 30.03
N VAL A 60 -10.70 -4.46 28.99
CA VAL A 60 -9.26 -4.52 28.76
C VAL A 60 -8.81 -3.08 28.55
N GLN A 61 -8.42 -2.43 29.64
CA GLN A 61 -7.55 -1.27 29.57
C GLN A 61 -6.31 -1.73 28.80
N GLN A 62 -6.18 -1.27 27.56
CA GLN A 62 -4.94 -1.39 26.80
C GLN A 62 -3.87 -0.61 27.59
N GLN A 63 -3.23 -1.29 28.53
CA GLN A 63 -1.91 -0.95 29.01
C GLN A 63 -0.99 -1.11 27.81
N SER A 64 -0.90 -0.05 27.00
CA SER A 64 0.23 0.18 26.12
C SER A 64 1.47 -0.05 26.98
N SER A 65 2.19 -1.12 26.67
CA SER A 65 3.46 -1.44 27.30
C SER A 65 4.35 -0.21 27.16
N ARG A 66 4.44 0.61 28.22
CA ARG A 66 5.30 1.78 28.27
C ARG A 66 6.69 1.29 27.90
N GLN A 67 7.17 1.73 26.75
CA GLN A 67 8.50 1.36 26.31
C GLN A 67 9.49 2.02 27.30
N PRO A 68 10.60 1.37 27.65
CA PRO A 68 11.53 1.88 28.66
C PRO A 68 12.03 3.30 28.37
N HIS A 69 12.05 3.73 27.11
CA HIS A 69 12.52 5.05 26.67
C HIS A 69 11.44 6.16 26.69
N ASP A 70 10.18 5.84 27.02
CA ASP A 70 9.11 6.83 27.01
C ASP A 70 9.29 7.86 28.15
N GLY A 71 9.88 7.45 29.28
CA GLY A 71 10.15 8.35 30.41
C GLY A 71 11.25 9.37 30.10
N GLU A 72 12.37 8.92 29.55
CA GLU A 72 13.50 9.78 29.16
C GLU A 72 13.09 10.80 28.10
N THR A 73 12.25 10.38 27.15
CA THR A 73 11.72 11.26 26.11
C THR A 73 10.91 12.42 26.71
N GLU A 74 10.07 12.16 27.71
CA GLU A 74 9.28 13.21 28.37
C GLU A 74 10.15 14.16 29.19
N GLU A 75 11.19 13.66 29.85
CA GLU A 75 12.13 14.51 30.58
C GLU A 75 12.88 15.47 29.65
N ILE A 76 13.27 15.00 28.46
CA ILE A 76 13.93 15.83 27.45
C ILE A 76 12.93 16.88 26.94
N ILE A 77 11.71 16.49 26.56
CA ILE A 77 10.68 17.44 26.09
C ILE A 77 10.35 18.48 27.17
N LYS A 78 10.30 18.09 28.45
CA LYS A 78 10.03 19.00 29.56
C LYS A 78 11.18 19.99 29.82
N LYS A 79 12.43 19.62 29.52
CA LYS A 79 13.61 20.50 29.63
C LYS A 79 13.69 21.50 28.46
N VAL A 80 13.05 21.18 27.34
CA VAL A 80 12.95 22.07 26.19
C VAL A 80 11.92 23.16 26.50
N SER A 81 12.37 24.41 26.57
CA SER A 81 11.61 25.54 27.12
C SER A 81 10.66 26.24 26.14
N PHE A 82 10.50 25.74 24.92
CA PHE A 82 9.65 26.38 23.91
C PHE A 82 8.32 25.65 23.71
N ASN A 83 7.25 26.43 23.53
CA ASN A 83 5.90 25.90 23.32
C ASN A 83 5.73 25.44 21.86
N LEU A 84 5.67 24.13 21.63
CA LEU A 84 5.28 23.56 20.34
C LEU A 84 3.77 23.34 20.27
N THR A 85 3.21 23.43 19.06
CA THR A 85 1.85 22.96 18.81
C THR A 85 1.79 21.42 18.92
N SER A 86 0.60 20.85 19.12
CA SER A 86 0.43 19.40 19.38
C SER A 86 1.03 18.52 18.26
N THR A 87 0.99 18.98 17.01
CA THR A 87 1.44 18.19 15.86
C THR A 87 2.98 18.04 15.78
N PRO A 88 3.79 19.13 15.77
CA PRO A 88 5.24 19.05 15.84
C PRO A 88 5.75 18.39 17.13
N ALA A 89 5.06 18.57 18.26
CA ALA A 89 5.45 17.95 19.53
C ALA A 89 5.46 16.41 19.45
N ASN A 90 4.44 15.81 18.82
CA ASN A 90 4.39 14.36 18.63
C ASN A 90 5.48 13.84 17.68
N ARG A 91 5.83 14.61 16.64
CA ARG A 91 6.93 14.29 15.72
C ARG A 91 8.28 14.37 16.43
N LEU A 92 8.51 15.43 17.21
CA LEU A 92 9.71 15.62 18.02
C LEU A 92 9.88 14.47 19.01
N ARG A 93 8.80 14.07 19.70
CA ARG A 93 8.77 12.91 20.61
C ARG A 93 9.23 11.63 19.91
N THR A 94 8.71 11.38 18.71
CA THR A 94 9.06 10.21 17.91
C THR A 94 10.53 10.24 17.48
N LEU A 95 11.04 11.40 17.06
CA LEU A 95 12.44 11.57 16.67
C LEU A 95 13.39 11.31 17.85
N ILE A 96 13.08 11.86 19.03
CA ILE A 96 13.86 11.62 20.26
C ILE A 96 13.85 10.14 20.62
N GLN A 97 12.68 9.49 20.59
CA GLN A 97 12.56 8.06 20.92
C GLN A 97 13.36 7.18 19.94
N LEU A 98 13.34 7.49 18.64
CA LEU A 98 14.14 6.78 17.64
C LEU A 98 15.65 7.02 17.82
N ARG A 99 16.06 8.20 18.29
CA ARG A 99 17.45 8.50 18.64
C ARG A 99 17.90 7.74 19.88
N LEU A 100 17.09 7.69 20.93
CA LEU A 100 17.39 6.92 22.15
C LEU A 100 17.49 5.41 21.88
N LYS A 101 16.78 4.92 20.86
CA LYS A 101 16.88 3.55 20.36
C LYS A 101 18.04 3.32 19.37
N ASP A 102 18.85 4.35 19.11
CA ASP A 102 19.97 4.35 18.16
C ASP A 102 19.57 3.94 16.72
N ILE A 103 18.31 4.16 16.34
CA ILE A 103 17.78 3.87 15.00
C ILE A 103 18.11 5.00 14.02
N ARG A 104 18.30 6.22 14.52
CA ARG A 104 18.64 7.41 13.73
C ARG A 104 19.97 8.01 14.18
N THR A 105 20.74 8.52 13.21
CA THR A 105 21.99 9.25 13.48
C THR A 105 21.71 10.68 13.93
N VAL A 106 22.72 11.31 14.54
CA VAL A 106 22.69 12.72 15.00
C VAL A 106 22.29 13.65 13.84
N ASP A 107 22.94 13.51 12.69
CA ASP A 107 22.69 14.35 11.50
C ASP A 107 21.26 14.19 10.95
N GLN A 108 20.71 12.97 10.94
CA GLN A 108 19.33 12.71 10.50
C GLN A 108 18.28 13.31 11.42
N VAL A 109 18.58 13.38 12.72
CA VAL A 109 17.68 13.98 13.71
C VAL A 109 17.70 15.50 13.56
N GLU A 110 18.88 16.10 13.39
CA GLU A 110 19.05 17.53 13.13
C GLU A 110 18.32 17.95 11.84
N GLU A 111 18.53 17.23 10.73
CA GLU A 111 17.86 17.52 9.46
C GLU A 111 16.33 17.42 9.60
N ALA A 112 15.82 16.40 10.28
CA ALA A 112 14.39 16.23 10.49
C ALA A 112 13.78 17.32 11.41
N MET A 113 14.56 17.85 12.36
CA MET A 113 14.14 18.96 13.21
C MET A 113 14.08 20.27 12.42
N LEU A 114 15.07 20.53 11.56
CA LEU A 114 15.16 21.75 10.74
C LEU A 114 14.19 21.75 9.55
N ARG A 115 13.83 20.57 9.03
CA ARG A 115 12.92 20.44 7.89
C ARG A 115 11.55 21.04 8.22
N LYS A 116 10.92 21.70 7.24
CA LYS A 116 9.62 22.37 7.40
C LYS A 116 8.51 21.39 7.73
N GLU A 117 7.48 21.86 8.43
CA GLU A 117 6.32 21.03 8.83
C GLU A 117 5.59 20.41 7.62
N ASP A 118 5.50 21.15 6.51
CA ASP A 118 4.86 20.73 5.25
C ASP A 118 5.61 19.58 4.56
N GLU A 119 6.92 19.50 4.76
CA GLU A 119 7.79 18.44 4.23
C GLU A 119 7.96 17.27 5.22
N GLY A 120 7.12 17.22 6.25
CA GLY A 120 7.14 16.17 7.28
C GLY A 120 8.20 16.35 8.36
N GLY A 121 8.86 17.52 8.44
CA GLY A 121 9.78 17.87 9.53
C GLY A 121 9.08 18.44 10.76
N VAL A 122 9.88 18.94 11.71
CA VAL A 122 9.38 19.60 12.95
C VAL A 122 9.32 21.13 12.80
N GLY A 123 10.09 21.72 11.89
CA GLY A 123 10.10 23.17 11.65
C GLY A 123 10.79 23.99 12.76
N LEU A 124 11.75 23.40 13.46
CA LEU A 124 12.52 24.10 14.50
C LEU A 124 13.55 25.04 13.89
N THR A 125 13.87 26.13 14.61
CA THR A 125 15.02 26.97 14.27
C THR A 125 16.33 26.26 14.61
N ASP A 126 17.44 26.70 14.01
CA ASP A 126 18.78 26.14 14.26
C ASP A 126 19.13 26.13 15.75
N ASP A 127 18.87 27.26 16.44
CA ASP A 127 19.10 27.38 17.88
C ASP A 127 18.26 26.40 18.71
N GLN A 128 17.00 26.16 18.31
CA GLN A 128 16.11 25.22 18.97
C GLN A 128 16.56 23.78 18.74
N ALA A 129 16.94 23.43 17.52
CA ALA A 129 17.45 22.11 17.19
C ALA A 129 18.73 21.81 18.00
N GLN A 130 19.68 22.75 18.04
CA GLN A 130 20.91 22.60 18.84
C GLN A 130 20.62 22.45 20.35
N ALA A 131 19.64 23.17 20.88
CA ALA A 131 19.23 23.04 22.28
C ALA A 131 18.72 21.63 22.60
N VAL A 132 17.94 21.02 21.71
CA VAL A 132 17.48 19.63 21.86
C VAL A 132 18.65 18.65 21.71
N MET A 133 19.54 18.87 20.74
CA MET A 133 20.71 18.02 20.49
C MET A 133 21.69 17.99 21.67
N LYS A 134 21.77 19.09 22.43
CA LYS A 134 22.59 19.17 23.66
C LYS A 134 22.04 18.30 24.80
N LEU A 135 20.74 18.00 24.81
CA LEU A 135 20.09 17.19 25.82
C LEU A 135 20.09 15.69 25.50
N LEU A 136 20.37 15.31 24.24
CA LEU A 136 20.38 13.93 23.80
C LEU A 136 21.70 13.21 24.18
N PRO A 137 21.63 12.01 24.79
CA PRO A 137 22.82 11.23 25.11
C PRO A 137 23.52 10.76 23.81
N GLY A 138 24.85 10.79 23.81
CA GLY A 138 25.64 10.41 22.63
C GLY A 138 25.78 11.50 21.57
N SER A 139 25.38 12.75 21.86
CA SER A 139 25.94 13.88 21.11
C SER A 139 27.45 13.84 21.30
N PRO A 140 28.27 13.74 20.21
CA PRO A 140 29.68 13.95 20.35
C PRO A 140 29.81 15.37 20.90
N LEU A 141 30.25 15.50 22.15
CA LEU A 141 30.63 16.79 22.71
C LEU A 141 31.79 17.27 21.85
N VAL A 142 31.46 17.94 20.74
CA VAL A 142 32.43 18.54 19.86
C VAL A 142 33.09 19.61 20.70
N ALA A 143 34.30 19.27 21.16
CA ALA A 143 35.29 20.19 21.63
C ALA A 143 35.27 21.42 20.72
N VAL A 144 34.78 22.52 21.29
CA VAL A 144 34.87 23.91 20.86
C VAL A 144 35.73 24.07 19.60
N LYS A 145 35.12 23.91 18.42
CA LYS A 145 35.73 24.42 17.20
C LYS A 145 35.49 25.92 17.20
N LYS A 146 36.60 26.64 17.32
CA LYS A 146 36.78 28.08 17.14
C LYS A 146 35.83 28.66 16.09
N PRO A 147 35.40 29.93 16.25
CA PRO A 147 34.57 30.60 15.26
C PRO A 147 35.20 30.42 13.88
N VAL A 148 34.42 29.86 12.97
CA VAL A 148 34.72 29.87 11.54
C VAL A 148 34.84 31.34 11.16
N SER A 149 36.07 31.82 11.18
CA SER A 149 36.51 33.03 10.52
C SER A 149 36.09 32.89 9.06
N THR A 150 35.16 33.76 8.68
CA THR A 150 34.86 34.12 7.30
C THR A 150 36.17 34.51 6.63
N GLN A 151 36.86 33.52 6.07
CA GLN A 151 37.97 33.80 5.19
C GLN A 151 37.42 34.55 3.96
N PRO A 152 38.04 35.67 3.56
CA PRO A 152 37.73 36.30 2.29
C PRO A 152 38.01 35.27 1.20
N GLN A 153 36.96 34.81 0.54
CA GLN A 153 37.08 33.89 -0.58
C GLN A 153 38.00 34.54 -1.60
N LYS A 154 39.15 33.88 -1.85
CA LYS A 154 39.98 34.12 -3.03
C LYS A 154 39.04 34.20 -4.23
N PRO A 155 39.05 35.28 -5.03
CA PRO A 155 38.10 35.47 -6.11
C PRO A 155 38.09 34.22 -6.99
N ARG A 156 36.94 33.54 -6.98
CA ARG A 156 36.68 32.41 -7.86
C ARG A 156 36.96 32.90 -9.28
N PRO A 157 37.80 32.20 -10.07
CA PRO A 157 38.00 32.54 -11.47
C PRO A 157 36.64 32.76 -12.11
N ALA A 158 36.50 33.88 -12.82
CA ALA A 158 35.24 34.23 -13.49
C ALA A 158 34.73 32.99 -14.22
N PRO A 159 33.46 32.57 -13.98
CA PRO A 159 32.90 31.42 -14.67
C PRO A 159 33.09 31.62 -16.16
N ALA A 160 33.68 30.63 -16.83
CA ALA A 160 33.81 30.64 -18.27
C ALA A 160 32.43 30.93 -18.88
N PRO A 161 32.36 31.75 -19.95
CA PRO A 161 31.10 32.12 -20.56
C PRO A 161 30.30 30.85 -20.86
N VAL A 162 29.12 30.76 -20.24
CA VAL A 162 28.16 29.68 -20.48
C VAL A 162 27.93 29.64 -22.00
N PRO A 163 28.14 28.48 -22.66
CA PRO A 163 27.86 28.35 -24.09
C PRO A 163 26.46 28.88 -24.38
N ALA A 164 26.36 29.72 -25.41
CA ALA A 164 25.08 30.29 -25.81
C ALA A 164 24.04 29.17 -25.94
N PRO A 165 22.83 29.34 -25.38
CA PRO A 165 21.79 28.31 -25.41
C PRO A 165 21.59 27.87 -26.86
N ALA A 166 21.67 26.56 -27.09
CA ALA A 166 21.41 25.98 -28.40
C ALA A 166 20.05 26.49 -28.90
N PRO A 167 19.95 26.88 -30.19
CA PRO A 167 18.72 27.41 -30.75
C PRO A 167 17.58 26.45 -30.49
N ALA A 168 16.47 26.99 -29.96
CA ALA A 168 15.28 26.23 -29.67
C ALA A 168 14.87 25.41 -30.90
N PRO A 169 14.58 24.11 -30.75
CA PRO A 169 14.17 23.27 -31.87
C PRO A 169 12.93 23.89 -32.54
N ALA A 170 12.96 23.94 -33.86
CA ALA A 170 11.88 24.49 -34.67
C ALA A 170 10.53 23.82 -34.28
N PRO A 171 9.44 24.59 -34.23
CA PRO A 171 8.13 24.06 -33.85
C PRO A 171 7.76 22.90 -34.76
N VAL A 172 7.47 21.74 -34.15
CA VAL A 172 6.97 20.57 -34.85
C VAL A 172 5.67 20.97 -35.56
N PRO A 173 5.53 20.73 -36.88
CA PRO A 173 4.33 21.10 -37.63
C PRO A 173 3.09 20.49 -36.99
N ALA A 174 2.06 21.32 -36.84
CA ALA A 174 0.79 20.94 -36.26
C ALA A 174 0.21 19.71 -36.98
N PRO A 175 -0.27 18.69 -36.24
CA PRO A 175 -0.87 17.51 -36.84
C PRO A 175 -2.09 17.92 -37.69
N ALA A 176 -2.17 17.36 -38.89
CA ALA A 176 -3.26 17.59 -39.82
C ALA A 176 -4.62 17.27 -39.16
N PRO A 177 -5.67 18.06 -39.46
CA PRO A 177 -6.98 17.87 -38.86
C PRO A 177 -7.52 16.47 -39.19
N VAL A 178 -7.84 15.73 -38.13
CA VAL A 178 -8.51 14.42 -38.24
C VAL A 178 -9.88 14.65 -38.91
N PRO A 179 -10.21 13.89 -39.98
CA PRO A 179 -11.48 14.05 -40.69
C PRO A 179 -12.68 13.81 -39.75
N ALA A 180 -13.66 14.71 -39.85
CA ALA A 180 -14.87 14.68 -39.04
C ALA A 180 -15.64 13.35 -39.22
N PRO A 181 -16.13 12.73 -38.14
CA PRO A 181 -16.91 11.50 -38.21
C PRO A 181 -18.22 11.73 -38.97
N ALA A 182 -18.48 10.86 -39.94
CA ALA A 182 -19.70 10.88 -40.75
C ALA A 182 -20.96 10.73 -39.86
N PRO A 183 -22.06 11.42 -40.18
CA PRO A 183 -23.29 11.36 -39.40
C PRO A 183 -23.91 9.95 -39.45
N ALA A 184 -24.05 9.34 -38.28
CA ALA A 184 -24.78 8.10 -38.09
C ALA A 184 -26.25 8.30 -38.51
N GLN A 185 -26.65 7.64 -39.59
CA GLN A 185 -28.03 7.62 -40.04
C GLN A 185 -28.91 6.92 -38.99
N ALA A 186 -29.90 7.66 -38.50
CA ALA A 186 -30.94 7.17 -37.62
C ALA A 186 -31.77 6.09 -38.33
N LEU A 187 -31.57 4.83 -37.97
CA LEU A 187 -32.45 3.75 -38.40
C LEU A 187 -33.73 3.78 -37.56
N ILE A 188 -34.77 4.35 -38.17
CA ILE A 188 -36.15 4.33 -37.71
C ILE A 188 -36.60 2.87 -37.58
N ARG A 189 -36.82 2.38 -36.35
CA ARG A 189 -37.49 1.09 -36.12
C ARG A 189 -38.93 1.35 -35.69
N THR A 190 -39.82 1.20 -36.66
CA THR A 190 -41.27 1.20 -36.55
C THR A 190 -41.77 0.17 -35.55
N LYS A 191 -42.74 0.59 -34.72
CA LYS A 191 -43.60 -0.29 -33.92
C LYS A 191 -44.34 -1.26 -34.84
N ALA A 192 -44.14 -2.56 -34.62
CA ALA A 192 -45.07 -3.59 -35.08
C ALA A 192 -45.44 -4.48 -33.89
N LYS A 193 -46.74 -4.47 -33.62
CA LYS A 193 -47.48 -5.30 -32.69
C LYS A 193 -47.77 -6.63 -33.39
N ALA A 194 -47.84 -7.71 -32.59
CA ALA A 194 -48.48 -9.00 -32.86
C ALA A 194 -47.58 -10.24 -33.06
N LEU A 195 -48.11 -11.33 -32.48
CA LEU A 195 -47.84 -12.76 -32.66
C LEU A 195 -46.69 -13.42 -31.87
N LEU A 196 -47.10 -14.01 -30.74
CA LEU A 196 -46.79 -15.36 -30.25
C LEU A 196 -45.70 -16.15 -31.03
N PRO A 197 -44.65 -16.64 -30.36
CA PRO A 197 -43.88 -17.77 -30.86
C PRO A 197 -44.42 -19.10 -30.33
N ALA A 198 -44.74 -19.99 -31.29
CA ALA A 198 -45.01 -21.41 -31.11
C ALA A 198 -43.85 -22.18 -30.40
N PRO A 199 -44.13 -23.35 -29.81
CA PRO A 199 -43.12 -24.16 -29.12
C PRO A 199 -42.05 -24.70 -30.09
N LYS A 200 -40.79 -24.65 -29.66
CA LYS A 200 -39.61 -25.08 -30.43
C LYS A 200 -39.66 -26.60 -30.72
N PRO A 201 -39.19 -27.04 -31.91
CA PRO A 201 -39.03 -28.46 -32.24
C PRO A 201 -37.97 -29.14 -31.37
N MET A 202 -38.33 -30.34 -30.91
CA MET A 202 -37.50 -31.30 -30.19
C MET A 202 -36.30 -31.72 -31.05
N VAL A 203 -35.09 -31.39 -30.61
CA VAL A 203 -33.85 -31.92 -31.20
C VAL A 203 -33.64 -33.35 -30.67
N PRO A 204 -33.42 -34.36 -31.53
CA PRO A 204 -33.17 -35.72 -31.07
C PRO A 204 -31.83 -35.84 -30.34
N PRO A 205 -31.72 -36.75 -29.35
CA PRO A 205 -30.52 -36.92 -28.55
C PRO A 205 -29.33 -37.44 -29.39
N PRO A 206 -28.09 -37.02 -29.07
CA PRO A 206 -26.91 -37.50 -29.77
C PRO A 206 -26.66 -39.00 -29.51
N PRO A 207 -26.13 -39.75 -30.50
CA PRO A 207 -25.85 -41.18 -30.36
C PRO A 207 -24.75 -41.46 -29.32
N PRO A 208 -24.78 -42.65 -28.68
CA PRO A 208 -23.85 -43.00 -27.61
C PRO A 208 -22.40 -43.09 -28.11
N ILE A 209 -21.55 -42.24 -27.54
CA ILE A 209 -20.10 -42.26 -27.73
C ILE A 209 -19.58 -43.61 -27.19
N LYS A 210 -19.04 -44.42 -28.11
CA LYS A 210 -18.35 -45.67 -27.81
C LYS A 210 -17.11 -45.36 -26.96
N LYS A 211 -17.03 -46.00 -25.79
CA LYS A 211 -15.84 -46.07 -24.93
C LYS A 211 -14.64 -46.61 -25.73
N PRO A 212 -13.51 -45.91 -25.83
CA PRO A 212 -12.24 -46.56 -26.13
C PRO A 212 -11.70 -47.24 -24.87
N SER A 213 -11.43 -48.52 -25.05
CA SER A 213 -10.78 -49.45 -24.15
C SER A 213 -9.40 -48.98 -23.70
N SER A 214 -9.09 -49.23 -22.44
CA SER A 214 -7.75 -49.34 -21.88
C SER A 214 -6.83 -50.25 -22.70
N PRO A 215 -5.52 -49.97 -22.70
CA PRO A 215 -4.54 -51.04 -22.51
C PRO A 215 -3.60 -50.76 -21.33
N THR A 216 -3.66 -51.71 -20.38
CA THR A 216 -2.62 -52.37 -19.59
C THR A 216 -1.23 -51.73 -19.42
N PRO A 217 -0.69 -51.72 -18.18
CA PRO A 217 0.66 -51.25 -17.86
C PRO A 217 1.72 -52.28 -18.25
N THR A 218 2.77 -51.86 -18.95
CA THR A 218 4.00 -52.64 -19.14
C THR A 218 5.19 -51.84 -18.65
N GLN A 219 5.76 -52.37 -17.57
CA GLN A 219 7.10 -52.29 -16.95
C GLN A 219 8.25 -51.47 -17.57
N PRO A 220 9.29 -51.14 -16.75
CA PRO A 220 10.26 -50.09 -17.02
C PRO A 220 11.42 -50.58 -17.88
N VAL A 221 11.88 -49.74 -18.80
CA VAL A 221 13.12 -49.96 -19.55
C VAL A 221 14.08 -48.83 -19.23
N ASN A 222 15.22 -49.21 -18.68
CA ASN A 222 16.40 -48.38 -18.44
C ASN A 222 17.61 -49.18 -18.99
N PRO A 223 18.80 -48.59 -19.12
CA PRO A 223 19.25 -47.68 -20.17
C PRO A 223 20.45 -48.27 -20.94
N ILE A 224 20.85 -47.78 -22.13
CA ILE A 224 22.20 -48.00 -22.70
C ILE A 224 22.49 -47.10 -23.92
N ASN A 225 23.76 -46.69 -24.00
CA ASN A 225 24.53 -46.05 -25.09
C ASN A 225 24.46 -44.52 -25.23
N LYS A 226 25.52 -43.78 -24.89
CA LYS A 226 26.93 -43.73 -25.39
C LYS A 226 27.05 -42.79 -26.58
N GLU A 227 27.69 -41.63 -26.34
CA GLU A 227 28.67 -40.95 -27.20
C GLU A 227 29.22 -39.76 -26.36
N LYS A 228 30.48 -39.80 -25.87
CA LYS A 228 31.71 -39.28 -26.53
C LYS A 228 31.42 -37.96 -27.25
N VAL A 229 31.95 -36.82 -26.80
CA VAL A 229 33.23 -36.21 -27.25
C VAL A 229 33.70 -35.21 -26.17
N VAL A 230 34.83 -35.46 -25.47
CA VAL A 230 36.16 -34.79 -25.57
C VAL A 230 36.16 -33.26 -25.37
N SER A 231 36.72 -32.79 -24.24
CA SER A 231 37.90 -31.89 -24.19
C SER A 231 38.28 -31.59 -22.72
N THR A 232 39.16 -32.36 -22.07
CA THR A 232 40.62 -32.18 -21.90
C THR A 232 41.13 -30.91 -21.19
N PHE A 233 41.91 -31.18 -20.14
CA PHE A 233 42.98 -30.38 -19.50
C PHE A 233 42.63 -29.14 -18.65
N ILE A 234 42.64 -29.30 -17.32
CA ILE A 234 43.66 -28.68 -16.43
C ILE A 234 43.98 -29.68 -15.30
N LYS A 235 45.24 -30.15 -15.27
CA LYS A 235 45.87 -30.82 -14.13
C LYS A 235 46.52 -29.73 -13.27
N SER A 236 46.12 -29.62 -12.00
CA SER A 236 47.00 -29.08 -10.97
C SER A 236 46.87 -29.94 -9.72
N ASN A 237 47.97 -30.66 -9.51
CA ASN A 237 48.28 -31.58 -8.43
C ASN A 237 48.42 -30.81 -7.12
N ILE A 238 47.50 -31.02 -6.18
CA ILE A 238 47.68 -30.65 -4.77
C ILE A 238 47.34 -31.91 -3.98
N GLU A 239 48.40 -32.59 -3.54
CA GLU A 239 48.32 -33.64 -2.53
C GLU A 239 47.98 -32.98 -1.19
N GLU A 240 46.77 -33.22 -0.69
CA GLU A 240 46.44 -32.99 0.71
C GLU A 240 46.06 -34.32 1.39
N PRO A 241 46.41 -34.49 2.67
CA PRO A 241 46.35 -35.76 3.37
C PRO A 241 44.90 -36.22 3.60
N TYR A 242 44.63 -37.42 3.09
CA TYR A 242 43.39 -38.17 3.25
C TYR A 242 43.17 -38.59 4.72
N PHE A 243 42.35 -37.84 5.46
CA PHE A 243 41.71 -38.37 6.67
C PHE A 243 40.57 -39.32 6.27
N LYS A 244 40.82 -40.64 6.40
CA LYS A 244 39.77 -41.65 6.36
C LYS A 244 38.92 -41.55 7.62
N THR A 245 37.78 -40.86 7.55
CA THR A 245 36.70 -40.99 8.54
C THR A 245 35.67 -41.99 8.02
N SER A 246 35.86 -43.25 8.39
CA SER A 246 34.84 -44.29 8.29
C SER A 246 33.82 -44.10 9.41
N SER A 247 32.67 -43.50 9.10
CA SER A 247 31.43 -43.79 9.81
C SER A 247 30.24 -43.50 8.91
N GLU A 248 29.69 -44.58 8.34
CA GLU A 248 28.33 -44.63 7.80
C GLU A 248 27.34 -44.27 8.92
N SER A 249 27.04 -42.98 9.05
CA SER A 249 25.81 -42.55 9.72
C SER A 249 24.87 -42.04 8.63
N ASN A 250 23.86 -42.85 8.34
CA ASN A 250 22.83 -42.65 7.32
C ASN A 250 21.83 -41.58 7.77
N LYS A 251 22.32 -40.39 8.13
CA LYS A 251 21.49 -39.24 8.49
C LYS A 251 21.35 -38.37 7.24
N PRO A 252 20.12 -38.03 6.80
CA PRO A 252 19.92 -37.15 5.66
C PRO A 252 20.58 -35.81 5.96
N ILE A 253 21.66 -35.51 5.22
CA ILE A 253 22.34 -34.22 5.29
C ILE A 253 21.35 -33.18 4.77
N MET A 254 20.84 -32.36 5.69
CA MET A 254 19.92 -31.27 5.39
C MET A 254 20.68 -30.27 4.51
N ARG A 255 20.44 -30.32 3.20
CA ARG A 255 21.04 -29.36 2.27
C ARG A 255 20.39 -28.01 2.52
N ASP A 256 21.22 -27.03 2.87
CA ASP A 256 20.77 -25.67 3.10
C ASP A 256 20.17 -25.12 1.81
N ILE A 257 18.89 -24.73 1.85
CA ILE A 257 18.19 -24.19 0.68
C ILE A 257 18.56 -22.71 0.59
N THR A 258 19.64 -22.41 -0.13
CA THR A 258 19.98 -21.02 -0.46
C THR A 258 19.00 -20.48 -1.51
N ILE A 259 17.91 -19.87 -1.06
CA ILE A 259 16.98 -19.17 -1.95
C ILE A 259 17.70 -17.91 -2.45
N LYS A 260 18.12 -17.90 -3.72
CA LYS A 260 18.63 -16.69 -4.36
C LYS A 260 17.49 -15.69 -4.46
N GLN A 261 17.51 -14.67 -3.62
CA GLN A 261 16.57 -13.57 -3.67
C GLN A 261 16.88 -12.81 -4.97
N THR A 262 16.08 -13.05 -6.01
CA THR A 262 16.18 -12.27 -7.24
C THR A 262 15.66 -10.87 -6.94
N ASN A 263 16.50 -9.86 -7.16
CA ASN A 263 16.07 -8.47 -7.12
C ASN A 263 15.15 -8.22 -8.31
N ILE A 264 13.85 -8.44 -8.08
CA ILE A 264 12.80 -8.18 -9.05
C ILE A 264 12.43 -6.69 -8.91
N GLY A 265 12.32 -5.97 -10.02
CA GLY A 265 11.91 -4.56 -10.00
C GLY A 265 10.47 -4.38 -9.50
N PRO A 266 10.08 -3.18 -9.05
CA PRO A 266 8.77 -2.94 -8.42
C PRO A 266 7.58 -3.31 -9.30
N ILE A 267 7.66 -3.04 -10.61
CA ILE A 267 6.63 -3.43 -11.59
C ILE A 267 6.57 -4.95 -11.75
N ASN A 268 7.74 -5.59 -11.87
CA ASN A 268 7.80 -7.04 -12.03
C ASN A 268 7.27 -7.76 -10.80
N GLU A 269 7.52 -7.26 -9.58
CA GLU A 269 6.95 -7.81 -8.34
C GLU A 269 5.42 -7.84 -8.39
N ILE A 270 4.81 -6.74 -8.86
CA ILE A 270 3.35 -6.63 -9.01
C ILE A 270 2.85 -7.59 -10.08
N SER A 271 3.56 -7.72 -11.21
CA SER A 271 3.18 -8.62 -12.30
C SER A 271 3.21 -10.11 -11.91
N THR A 272 4.15 -10.50 -11.05
CA THR A 272 4.32 -11.91 -10.65
C THR A 272 3.55 -12.26 -9.38
N LEU A 273 2.78 -11.33 -8.82
CA LEU A 273 2.14 -11.48 -7.52
C LEU A 273 1.12 -12.63 -7.54
N THR A 274 1.32 -13.62 -6.66
CA THR A 274 0.42 -14.78 -6.52
C THR A 274 -0.48 -14.66 -5.28
N LEU A 275 -1.51 -15.52 -5.18
CA LEU A 275 -2.33 -15.64 -3.97
C LEU A 275 -1.52 -16.03 -2.73
N THR A 276 -0.46 -16.82 -2.90
CA THR A 276 0.43 -17.18 -1.79
C THR A 276 1.20 -15.95 -1.30
N ASP A 277 1.68 -15.11 -2.23
CA ASP A 277 2.41 -13.89 -1.87
C ASP A 277 1.49 -12.88 -1.19
N PHE A 278 0.25 -12.74 -1.66
CA PHE A 278 -0.75 -11.91 -1.01
C PHE A 278 -0.99 -12.31 0.46
N ARG A 279 -1.16 -13.61 0.72
CA ARG A 279 -1.31 -14.15 2.09
C ARG A 279 -0.05 -14.00 2.95
N ARG A 280 1.13 -13.90 2.33
CA ARG A 280 2.39 -13.61 3.01
C ARG A 280 2.51 -12.13 3.40
N LEU A 281 1.84 -11.22 2.70
CA LEU A 281 1.87 -9.79 3.03
C LEU A 281 1.26 -9.53 4.41
N SER A 282 0.14 -10.15 4.76
CA SER A 282 -0.43 -10.15 6.12
C SER A 282 -1.38 -11.34 6.28
N SER A 283 -1.52 -11.83 7.51
CA SER A 283 -2.54 -12.80 7.88
C SER A 283 -3.96 -12.25 7.71
N ASN A 284 -4.14 -10.93 7.86
CA ASN A 284 -5.41 -10.26 7.64
C ASN A 284 -5.50 -9.79 6.18
N PRO A 285 -6.54 -10.22 5.41
CA PRO A 285 -6.68 -9.85 4.00
C PRO A 285 -6.81 -8.34 3.76
N GLU A 286 -7.44 -7.59 4.68
CA GLU A 286 -7.58 -6.14 4.55
C GLU A 286 -6.22 -5.44 4.69
N GLU A 287 -5.40 -5.87 5.65
CA GLU A 287 -4.04 -5.36 5.82
C GLU A 287 -3.11 -5.76 4.66
N ALA A 288 -3.26 -6.98 4.14
CA ALA A 288 -2.52 -7.44 2.96
C ALA A 288 -2.84 -6.55 1.74
N ALA A 289 -4.12 -6.25 1.53
CA ALA A 289 -4.56 -5.32 0.49
C ALA A 289 -4.04 -3.89 0.72
N MET A 290 -4.01 -3.40 1.96
CA MET A 290 -3.40 -2.10 2.27
C MET A 290 -1.90 -2.07 1.99
N ARG A 291 -1.15 -3.14 2.31
CA ARG A 291 0.29 -3.24 2.00
C ARG A 291 0.53 -3.29 0.49
N LEU A 292 -0.30 -4.03 -0.24
CA LEU A 292 -0.26 -4.05 -1.69
C LEU A 292 -0.56 -2.66 -2.27
N LYS A 293 -1.60 -1.98 -1.79
CA LYS A 293 -1.90 -0.59 -2.14
C LYS A 293 -0.73 0.36 -1.91
N GLN A 294 -0.06 0.22 -0.76
CA GLN A 294 1.08 1.07 -0.43
C GLN A 294 2.22 0.90 -1.43
N LYS A 295 2.44 -0.32 -1.97
CA LYS A 295 3.41 -0.53 -3.06
C LYS A 295 3.07 0.33 -4.29
N PHE A 296 1.80 0.40 -4.68
CA PHE A 296 1.38 1.27 -5.80
C PHE A 296 1.58 2.76 -5.50
N ILE A 297 1.29 3.20 -4.28
CA ILE A 297 1.53 4.59 -3.86
C ILE A 297 3.01 4.91 -3.97
N ASN A 298 3.88 4.04 -3.46
CA ASN A 298 5.32 4.24 -3.54
C ASN A 298 5.79 4.32 -5.01
N VAL A 299 5.30 3.44 -5.89
CA VAL A 299 5.63 3.48 -7.33
C VAL A 299 5.13 4.78 -7.98
N LYS A 300 3.95 5.26 -7.58
CA LYS A 300 3.40 6.53 -8.05
C LYS A 300 4.23 7.73 -7.61
N ASP A 301 4.66 7.74 -6.35
CA ASP A 301 5.50 8.80 -5.78
C ASP A 301 6.87 8.86 -6.47
N GLU A 302 7.39 7.71 -6.93
CA GLU A 302 8.60 7.63 -7.75
C GLU A 302 8.36 8.12 -9.19
N SER A 303 7.30 7.65 -9.85
CA SER A 303 6.95 8.06 -11.21
C SER A 303 5.52 7.69 -11.58
N ILE A 304 4.77 8.68 -12.08
CA ILE A 304 3.41 8.49 -12.60
C ILE A 304 3.40 7.52 -13.80
N LEU A 305 4.44 7.52 -14.64
CA LEU A 305 4.52 6.58 -15.77
C LEU A 305 4.70 5.14 -15.29
N LEU A 306 5.57 4.90 -14.29
CA LEU A 306 5.75 3.58 -13.69
C LEU A 306 4.48 3.11 -12.99
N TYR A 307 3.69 4.02 -12.42
CA TYR A 307 2.40 3.69 -11.82
C TYR A 307 1.39 3.19 -12.85
N ILE A 308 1.30 3.82 -14.02
CA ILE A 308 0.43 3.35 -15.11
C ILE A 308 0.87 1.95 -15.56
N GLU A 309 2.17 1.73 -15.73
CA GLU A 309 2.73 0.40 -16.08
C GLU A 309 2.46 -0.63 -14.97
N ALA A 310 2.54 -0.23 -13.71
CA ALA A 310 2.20 -1.08 -12.57
C ALA A 310 0.70 -1.47 -12.55
N LEU A 311 -0.21 -0.59 -12.97
CA LEU A 311 -1.64 -0.93 -13.09
C LEU A 311 -1.89 -1.95 -14.20
N ASP A 312 -1.14 -1.90 -15.30
CA ASP A 312 -1.23 -2.91 -16.36
C ASP A 312 -0.57 -4.24 -15.94
N ALA A 313 0.57 -4.17 -15.25
CA ALA A 313 1.22 -5.32 -14.61
C ALA A 313 0.29 -6.00 -13.59
N TRP A 314 -0.47 -5.22 -12.82
CA TRP A 314 -1.44 -5.73 -11.87
C TRP A 314 -2.53 -6.56 -12.53
N LYS A 315 -3.11 -6.06 -13.63
CA LYS A 315 -4.17 -6.77 -14.38
C LYS A 315 -3.68 -8.04 -15.04
N THR A 316 -2.38 -8.15 -15.30
CA THR A 316 -1.75 -9.35 -15.85
C THR A 316 -1.27 -10.32 -14.76
N SER A 317 -1.36 -9.95 -13.49
CA SER A 317 -0.88 -10.78 -12.38
C SER A 317 -1.73 -12.04 -12.17
N PRO A 318 -1.10 -13.18 -11.78
CA PRO A 318 -1.83 -14.39 -11.45
C PRO A 318 -2.91 -14.16 -10.38
N LEU A 319 -2.61 -13.36 -9.35
CA LEU A 319 -3.58 -13.01 -8.32
C LEU A 319 -4.84 -12.33 -8.89
N TYR A 320 -4.67 -11.35 -9.79
CA TYR A 320 -5.80 -10.67 -10.41
C TYR A 320 -6.64 -11.62 -11.27
N THR A 321 -5.98 -12.48 -12.05
CA THR A 321 -6.69 -13.47 -12.87
C THR A 321 -7.48 -14.46 -12.02
N ASP A 322 -6.91 -14.98 -10.93
CA ASP A 322 -7.60 -15.87 -9.99
C ASP A 322 -8.81 -15.19 -9.34
N TYR A 323 -8.66 -13.91 -8.96
CA TYR A 323 -9.73 -13.08 -8.43
C TYR A 323 -10.89 -12.93 -9.42
N VAL A 324 -10.61 -12.53 -10.66
CA VAL A 324 -11.64 -12.34 -11.69
C VAL A 324 -12.31 -13.67 -12.06
N LEU A 325 -11.54 -14.74 -12.21
CA LEU A 325 -12.07 -16.07 -12.51
C LEU A 325 -12.98 -16.58 -11.40
N ALA A 326 -12.59 -16.41 -10.14
CA ALA A 326 -13.43 -16.78 -9.00
C ALA A 326 -14.74 -15.97 -8.96
N ALA A 327 -14.67 -14.66 -9.29
CA ALA A 327 -15.87 -13.82 -9.39
C ALA A 327 -16.81 -14.33 -10.50
N ILE A 328 -16.30 -14.59 -11.71
CA ILE A 328 -17.07 -15.14 -12.83
C ILE A 328 -17.67 -16.51 -12.48
N ALA A 329 -16.89 -17.40 -11.87
CA ALA A 329 -17.35 -18.74 -11.47
C ALA A 329 -18.49 -18.68 -10.43
N SER A 330 -18.42 -17.73 -9.49
CA SER A 330 -19.47 -17.53 -8.49
C SER A 330 -20.78 -17.07 -9.14
N LEU A 331 -20.69 -16.15 -10.11
CA LEU A 331 -21.84 -15.66 -10.87
C LEU A 331 -22.44 -16.76 -11.76
N ALA A 332 -21.60 -17.53 -12.44
CA ALA A 332 -22.05 -18.60 -13.33
C ALA A 332 -22.72 -19.77 -12.58
N SER A 333 -22.23 -20.09 -11.39
CA SER A 333 -22.77 -21.19 -10.57
C SER A 333 -23.98 -20.79 -9.72
N GLY A 334 -24.24 -19.48 -9.56
CA GLY A 334 -25.24 -18.97 -8.63
C GLY A 334 -24.95 -19.31 -7.17
N ARG A 335 -23.71 -19.75 -6.86
CA ARG A 335 -23.28 -20.09 -5.50
C ARG A 335 -22.49 -18.93 -4.91
N SER A 336 -22.75 -18.65 -3.63
CA SER A 336 -21.99 -17.66 -2.89
C SER A 336 -20.55 -18.13 -2.68
N LEU A 337 -19.58 -17.24 -2.90
CA LEU A 337 -18.15 -17.45 -2.60
C LEU A 337 -17.89 -17.85 -1.14
N ALA A 338 -18.80 -17.52 -0.21
CA ALA A 338 -18.71 -17.94 1.18
C ALA A 338 -18.74 -19.47 1.36
N THR A 339 -19.28 -20.20 0.37
CA THR A 339 -19.43 -21.66 0.44
C THR A 339 -18.19 -22.43 -0.06
N LEU A 340 -17.24 -21.74 -0.70
CA LEU A 340 -15.98 -22.36 -1.15
C LEU A 340 -14.91 -22.21 -0.06
N THR A 341 -14.61 -23.30 0.63
CA THR A 341 -13.62 -23.36 1.71
C THR A 341 -12.24 -23.86 1.27
N ASP A 342 -12.05 -24.13 -0.02
CA ASP A 342 -10.81 -24.66 -0.54
C ASP A 342 -9.64 -23.69 -0.32
N ALA A 343 -8.59 -24.17 0.36
CA ALA A 343 -7.41 -23.39 0.68
C ALA A 343 -6.66 -22.89 -0.58
N LYS A 344 -6.87 -23.55 -1.73
CA LYS A 344 -6.24 -23.16 -3.01
C LYS A 344 -7.01 -22.05 -3.74
N LEU A 345 -8.28 -21.84 -3.38
CA LEU A 345 -9.13 -20.81 -3.99
C LEU A 345 -9.04 -19.51 -3.17
N ILE A 346 -9.39 -18.40 -3.83
CA ILE A 346 -9.49 -17.09 -3.18
C ILE A 346 -10.72 -17.04 -2.27
N ARG A 347 -10.53 -16.57 -1.04
CA ARG A 347 -11.61 -16.47 -0.04
C ARG A 347 -12.47 -15.24 -0.30
N LEU A 348 -13.71 -15.25 0.18
CA LEU A 348 -14.61 -14.11 0.09
C LEU A 348 -14.02 -12.84 0.74
N GLU A 349 -13.33 -12.98 1.88
CA GLU A 349 -12.70 -11.86 2.59
C GLU A 349 -11.54 -11.25 1.78
N GLU A 350 -10.70 -12.10 1.18
CA GLU A 350 -9.61 -11.71 0.27
C GLU A 350 -10.15 -10.96 -0.95
N MET A 351 -11.23 -11.48 -1.54
CA MET A 351 -11.90 -10.85 -2.68
C MET A 351 -12.47 -9.47 -2.31
N LYS A 352 -13.15 -9.35 -1.16
CA LYS A 352 -13.67 -8.05 -0.67
C LYS A 352 -12.55 -7.04 -0.45
N ALA A 353 -11.44 -7.46 0.13
CA ALA A 353 -10.28 -6.61 0.37
C ALA A 353 -9.65 -6.12 -0.95
N LEU A 354 -9.47 -7.02 -1.93
CA LEU A 354 -8.95 -6.67 -3.26
C LEU A 354 -9.88 -5.71 -4.01
N ILE A 355 -11.20 -5.92 -3.99
CA ILE A 355 -12.18 -4.98 -4.57
C ILE A 355 -12.08 -3.61 -3.90
N GLY A 356 -12.01 -3.58 -2.56
CA GLY A 356 -11.88 -2.35 -1.79
C GLY A 356 -10.63 -1.57 -2.17
N MET A 357 -9.50 -2.27 -2.33
CA MET A 357 -8.24 -1.70 -2.80
C MET A 357 -8.33 -1.19 -4.24
N GLU A 358 -8.83 -2.00 -5.18
CA GLU A 358 -8.92 -1.66 -6.61
C GLU A 358 -9.75 -0.38 -6.85
N ARG A 359 -10.87 -0.24 -6.12
CA ARG A 359 -11.66 0.99 -6.14
C ARG A 359 -10.81 2.19 -5.74
N GLN A 360 -9.99 2.07 -4.70
CA GLN A 360 -9.13 3.18 -4.25
C GLN A 360 -8.00 3.48 -5.24
N LEU A 361 -7.41 2.48 -5.89
CA LEU A 361 -6.38 2.69 -6.92
C LEU A 361 -6.94 3.47 -8.13
N THR A 362 -8.21 3.26 -8.47
CA THR A 362 -8.85 3.96 -9.60
C THR A 362 -9.04 5.47 -9.33
N TYR A 363 -9.12 5.89 -8.06
CA TYR A 363 -9.29 7.29 -7.67
C TYR A 363 -7.97 8.01 -7.34
N LEU A 364 -6.85 7.30 -7.34
CA LEU A 364 -5.51 7.86 -7.17
C LEU A 364 -4.94 8.25 -8.52
#